data_AF-A0ABD3QS13-F1
#
_entry.id   AF-A0ABD3QS13-F1
#
_cell.length_a   1.000
_cell.length_b   1.000
_cell.length_c   1.000
_cell.angle_alpha   90.00
_cell.angle_beta   90.00
_cell.angle_gamma   90.00
#
_symmetry.space_group_name_H-M   'P 1'
#
loop_
_entity.id
_entity.type
_entity.pdbx_description
1 polymer ?
#
loop_
_entity_poly.entity_id
_entity_poly.type
_entity_poly.pdbx_seq_one_letter_code
_entity_poly.pdbx_strand_id
1 'polypeptide(L)'
;MSANDPLNILSTSPPALLKLTNIASRPSLNGQFCHALSFSNERYTVALIDAPSAAATIVTSYIGGMGRPPQPQHVRIHPASLVKASKLDEVKLSAMVAWEAVKLCANHEKVVDLGRRMTPHSLRGRISPLQTLAGLSSMVLCGLVLLGYWIGFNKLVVALSLLSLLAVISSPDWMEGWRQGKPFQLVLMQTMKNLSTRWKEMLVQATGRNISNGMASGSLVLIMLWTAKLLITPVARREVMMPHPAMPAQQGQKYDLDFIYKLGYDDGKSGADFGSSLPEDVVLTGNPTRMHEMQPRLDDSSLDWEDYNPTPPLKPRPSLGMGTLLSMFALFRFGKELITYPDGRVIRDPNLILLRLKSMEPWRLGLIFMSLYRVIGALSSFLR
;
A
#
# COMPACT_ATOMS: atom_id res chain seq x y z
N MET A 1 -27.42 -7.34 28.15
CA MET A 1 -26.34 -8.33 27.96
C MET A 1 -26.94 -9.70 28.20
N SER A 2 -27.25 -10.45 27.14
CA SER A 2 -27.90 -11.76 27.27
C SER A 2 -26.85 -12.82 27.55
N ALA A 3 -26.94 -13.50 28.69
CA ALA A 3 -25.98 -14.52 29.17
C ALA A 3 -25.93 -15.80 28.31
N ASN A 4 -26.69 -15.86 27.21
CA ASN A 4 -26.92 -17.08 26.43
C ASN A 4 -26.54 -16.91 24.95
N ASP A 5 -25.48 -16.18 24.59
CA ASP A 5 -25.01 -16.10 23.20
C ASP A 5 -23.96 -17.19 22.91
N PRO A 6 -24.35 -18.40 22.43
CA PRO A 6 -23.43 -19.54 22.30
C PRO A 6 -22.26 -19.29 21.33
N LEU A 7 -22.43 -18.36 20.40
CA LEU A 7 -21.42 -18.04 19.38
C LEU A 7 -20.70 -16.71 19.64
N ASN A 8 -21.05 -16.01 20.73
CA ASN A 8 -20.49 -14.71 21.12
C ASN A 8 -20.49 -13.67 19.96
N ILE A 9 -21.53 -13.70 19.12
CA ILE A 9 -21.64 -12.87 17.91
C ILE A 9 -22.14 -11.47 18.25
N LEU A 10 -23.01 -11.34 19.24
CA LEU A 10 -23.68 -10.08 19.59
C LEU A 10 -22.76 -9.10 20.33
N SER A 11 -21.61 -9.55 20.84
CA SER A 11 -20.65 -8.72 21.58
C SER A 11 -19.62 -8.04 20.68
N THR A 12 -19.50 -8.45 19.41
CA THR A 12 -18.54 -7.84 18.49
C THR A 12 -19.05 -6.49 17.96
N SER A 13 -18.25 -5.43 18.16
CA SER A 13 -18.46 -4.11 17.56
C SER A 13 -17.26 -3.79 16.65
N PRO A 14 -17.44 -3.69 15.33
CA PRO A 14 -18.71 -3.74 14.57
C PRO A 14 -19.36 -5.14 14.50
N PRO A 15 -20.68 -5.23 14.24
CA PRO A 15 -21.40 -6.50 14.19
C PRO A 15 -20.82 -7.42 13.12
N ALA A 16 -20.52 -8.66 13.50
CA ALA A 16 -19.95 -9.65 12.58
C ALA A 16 -20.91 -9.95 11.41
N LEU A 17 -20.34 -10.10 10.21
CA LEU A 17 -21.08 -10.58 9.04
C LEU A 17 -21.27 -12.10 9.14
N LEU A 18 -22.50 -12.56 8.99
CA LEU A 18 -22.85 -13.97 9.03
C LEU A 18 -23.38 -14.45 7.68
N LYS A 19 -23.18 -15.73 7.40
CA LYS A 19 -23.67 -16.44 6.22
C LYS A 19 -24.62 -17.54 6.64
N LEU A 20 -25.77 -17.60 5.97
CA LEU A 20 -26.78 -18.63 6.20
C LEU A 20 -26.44 -19.91 5.46
N THR A 21 -26.49 -21.04 6.16
CA THR A 21 -26.19 -22.37 5.59
C THR A 21 -27.13 -23.43 6.16
N ASN A 22 -27.33 -24.52 5.42
CA ASN A 22 -28.06 -25.71 5.87
C ASN A 22 -29.49 -25.45 6.39
N ILE A 23 -30.21 -24.48 5.82
CA ILE A 23 -31.63 -24.23 6.14
C ILE A 23 -32.50 -25.07 5.21
N ALA A 24 -32.93 -26.25 5.67
CA ALA A 24 -33.78 -27.16 4.90
C ALA A 24 -35.19 -26.61 4.64
N SER A 25 -35.74 -25.83 5.58
CA SER A 25 -37.11 -25.29 5.49
C SER A 25 -37.26 -24.14 4.48
N ARG A 26 -36.15 -23.45 4.14
CA ARG A 26 -36.10 -22.33 3.19
C ARG A 26 -34.76 -22.34 2.46
N PRO A 27 -34.60 -23.19 1.44
CA PRO A 27 -33.33 -23.33 0.74
C PRO A 27 -32.88 -22.04 0.04
N SER A 28 -33.81 -21.14 -0.29
CA SER A 28 -33.52 -19.82 -0.89
C SER A 28 -32.72 -18.88 0.04
N LEU A 29 -32.72 -19.13 1.35
CA LEU A 29 -31.92 -18.36 2.30
C LEU A 29 -30.46 -18.83 2.36
N ASN A 30 -30.14 -20.02 1.87
CA ASN A 30 -28.78 -20.55 1.91
C ASN A 30 -27.86 -19.71 1.01
N GLY A 31 -26.72 -19.30 1.56
CA GLY A 31 -25.75 -18.43 0.90
C GLY A 31 -26.04 -16.93 1.04
N GLN A 32 -27.14 -16.53 1.67
CA GLN A 32 -27.42 -15.12 1.97
C GLN A 32 -26.62 -14.62 3.17
N PHE A 33 -26.38 -13.31 3.20
CA PHE A 33 -25.65 -12.63 4.26
C PHE A 33 -26.59 -11.96 5.25
N CYS A 34 -26.21 -11.90 6.52
CA CYS A 34 -27.02 -11.29 7.55
C CYS A 34 -26.21 -10.75 8.73
N HIS A 35 -26.85 -9.92 9.55
CA HIS A 35 -26.36 -9.50 10.86
C HIS A 35 -27.29 -10.04 11.95
N ALA A 36 -26.70 -10.57 13.03
CA ALA A 36 -27.47 -10.93 14.21
C ALA A 36 -27.86 -9.67 14.99
N LEU A 37 -29.15 -9.55 15.32
CA LEU A 37 -29.69 -8.43 16.10
C LEU A 37 -29.93 -8.81 17.56
N SER A 38 -30.50 -10.00 17.78
CA SER A 38 -30.85 -10.48 19.11
C SER A 38 -30.89 -12.01 19.13
N PHE A 39 -30.77 -12.58 20.33
CA PHE A 39 -30.90 -14.02 20.57
C PHE A 39 -31.99 -14.25 21.62
N SER A 40 -33.01 -15.04 21.26
CA SER A 40 -34.11 -15.41 22.16
C SER A 40 -34.66 -16.79 21.78
N ASN A 41 -35.10 -17.55 22.79
CA ASN A 41 -35.67 -18.89 22.61
C ASN A 41 -34.79 -19.80 21.73
N GLU A 42 -33.49 -19.85 22.02
CA GLU A 42 -32.49 -20.65 21.30
C GLU A 42 -32.32 -20.33 19.81
N ARG A 43 -32.83 -19.18 19.36
CA ARG A 43 -32.76 -18.74 17.96
C ARG A 43 -32.24 -17.31 17.87
N TYR A 44 -31.47 -17.04 16.83
CA TYR A 44 -31.06 -15.67 16.48
C TYR A 44 -32.14 -15.02 15.64
N THR A 45 -32.48 -13.77 15.98
CA THR A 45 -33.18 -12.87 15.04
C THR A 45 -32.11 -12.18 14.22
N VAL A 46 -32.07 -12.47 12.92
CA VAL A 46 -31.11 -11.88 11.98
C VAL A 46 -31.80 -10.92 11.02
N ALA A 47 -31.09 -9.85 10.65
CA ALA A 47 -31.46 -8.97 9.55
C ALA A 47 -30.73 -9.44 8.29
N LEU A 48 -31.49 -9.84 7.27
CA LEU A 48 -30.93 -10.21 5.96
C LEU A 48 -30.37 -8.98 5.26
N ILE A 49 -29.17 -9.11 4.71
CA ILE A 49 -28.52 -8.09 3.90
C ILE A 49 -28.76 -8.45 2.45
N ASP A 50 -29.70 -7.73 1.86
CA ASP A 50 -29.97 -7.81 0.44
C ASP A 50 -29.19 -6.69 -0.28
N ALA A 51 -28.39 -7.06 -1.28
CA ALA A 51 -27.49 -6.14 -1.98
C ALA A 51 -28.21 -4.91 -2.58
N PRO A 52 -29.33 -5.04 -3.32
CA PRO A 52 -30.07 -3.89 -3.82
C PRO A 52 -30.70 -3.04 -2.72
N SER A 53 -31.17 -3.66 -1.62
CA SER A 53 -31.74 -2.92 -0.49
C SER A 53 -30.68 -2.11 0.28
N ALA A 54 -29.49 -2.70 0.48
CA ALA A 54 -28.34 -2.02 1.07
C ALA A 54 -27.82 -0.89 0.17
N ALA A 55 -27.72 -1.16 -1.14
CA ALA A 55 -27.35 -0.16 -2.15
C ALA A 55 -28.33 1.02 -2.17
N ALA A 56 -29.64 0.76 -2.15
CA ALA A 56 -30.67 1.79 -2.10
C ALA A 56 -30.53 2.66 -0.84
N THR A 57 -30.22 2.05 0.31
CA THR A 57 -29.98 2.79 1.56
C THR A 57 -28.78 3.72 1.45
N ILE A 58 -27.67 3.23 0.88
CA ILE A 58 -26.47 4.04 0.60
C ILE A 58 -26.84 5.20 -0.31
N VAL A 59 -27.42 4.94 -1.48
CA VAL A 59 -27.75 5.99 -2.46
C VAL A 59 -28.73 7.01 -1.87
N THR A 60 -29.72 6.57 -1.08
CA THR A 60 -30.68 7.47 -0.41
C THR A 60 -30.00 8.40 0.59
N SER A 61 -29.07 7.86 1.39
CA SER A 61 -28.31 8.65 2.38
C SER A 61 -27.43 9.73 1.74
N TYR A 62 -26.90 9.47 0.54
CA TYR A 62 -26.00 10.41 -0.15
C TYR A 62 -26.71 11.37 -1.10
N ILE A 63 -27.73 10.93 -1.83
CA ILE A 63 -28.34 11.73 -2.93
C ILE A 63 -29.58 12.51 -2.48
N GLY A 64 -30.11 12.24 -1.28
CA GLY A 64 -31.17 13.02 -0.64
C GLY A 64 -32.40 13.17 -1.55
N GLY A 65 -33.28 12.17 -1.57
CA GLY A 65 -34.49 12.23 -2.38
C GLY A 65 -35.10 10.88 -2.78
N MET A 66 -34.41 9.77 -2.55
CA MET A 66 -35.04 8.46 -2.67
C MET A 66 -35.91 8.21 -1.43
N GLY A 67 -37.07 7.57 -1.61
CA GLY A 67 -38.06 7.35 -0.55
C GLY A 67 -37.51 6.57 0.65
N ARG A 68 -38.42 6.23 1.58
CA ARG A 68 -38.06 5.51 2.82
C ARG A 68 -37.21 4.27 2.47
N PRO A 69 -36.03 4.08 3.11
CA PRO A 69 -35.18 2.93 2.80
C PRO A 69 -35.96 1.64 3.02
N PRO A 70 -35.77 0.62 2.16
CA PRO A 70 -36.44 -0.66 2.31
C PRO A 70 -36.13 -1.23 3.70
N GLN A 71 -37.18 -1.66 4.41
CA GLN A 71 -36.99 -2.26 5.73
C GLN A 71 -36.25 -3.59 5.60
N PRO A 72 -35.21 -3.84 6.41
CA PRO A 72 -34.50 -5.11 6.37
C PRO A 72 -35.43 -6.26 6.75
N GLN A 73 -35.33 -7.36 6.01
CA GLN A 73 -36.14 -8.54 6.29
C GLN A 73 -35.57 -9.26 7.52
N HIS A 74 -36.40 -9.45 8.55
CA HIS A 74 -36.02 -10.13 9.78
C HIS A 74 -36.44 -11.60 9.74
N VAL A 75 -35.51 -12.51 10.06
CA VAL A 75 -35.77 -13.95 10.11
C VAL A 75 -35.21 -14.53 11.40
N ARG A 76 -35.94 -15.49 12.00
CA ARG A 76 -35.46 -16.25 13.16
C ARG A 76 -34.79 -17.54 12.69
N ILE A 77 -33.53 -17.73 13.06
CA ILE A 77 -32.67 -18.81 12.54
C ILE A 77 -31.99 -19.55 13.68
N HIS A 78 -31.81 -20.86 13.51
CA HIS A 78 -31.11 -21.70 14.47
C HIS A 78 -29.60 -21.43 14.44
N PRO A 79 -28.89 -21.44 15.59
CA PRO A 79 -27.44 -21.20 15.66
C PRO A 79 -26.62 -22.07 14.69
N ALA A 80 -26.98 -23.35 14.55
CA ALA A 80 -26.29 -24.30 13.68
C ALA A 80 -26.34 -23.93 12.19
N SER A 81 -27.26 -23.07 11.77
CA SER A 81 -27.39 -22.59 10.39
C SER A 81 -26.60 -21.31 10.13
N LEU A 82 -25.89 -20.78 11.12
CA LEU A 82 -25.09 -19.56 11.03
C LEU A 82 -23.61 -19.90 10.99
N VAL A 83 -22.93 -19.42 9.95
CA VAL A 83 -21.49 -19.49 9.82
C VAL A 83 -20.94 -18.09 9.73
N LYS A 84 -19.84 -17.80 10.43
CA LYS A 84 -19.15 -16.50 10.31
C LYS A 84 -18.66 -16.33 8.87
N ALA A 85 -18.99 -15.22 8.24
CA ALA A 85 -18.59 -14.97 6.86
C ALA A 85 -17.06 -14.90 6.76
N SER A 86 -16.51 -15.42 5.66
CA SER A 86 -15.08 -15.27 5.37
C SER A 86 -14.77 -13.84 4.90
N LYS A 87 -13.50 -13.43 4.95
CA LYS A 87 -13.08 -12.13 4.37
C LYS A 87 -13.39 -12.04 2.87
N LEU A 88 -13.34 -13.18 2.15
CA LEU A 88 -13.71 -13.23 0.74
C LEU A 88 -15.21 -12.99 0.54
N ASP A 89 -16.04 -13.52 1.44
CA ASP A 89 -17.48 -13.25 1.43
C ASP A 89 -17.79 -11.76 1.72
N GLU A 90 -17.06 -11.13 2.66
CA GLU A 90 -17.18 -9.68 2.93
C GLU A 90 -16.84 -8.83 1.70
N VAL A 91 -15.75 -9.18 1.00
CA VAL A 91 -15.36 -8.50 -0.24
C VAL A 91 -16.40 -8.74 -1.34
N LYS A 92 -16.91 -9.96 -1.47
CA LYS A 92 -17.96 -10.29 -2.45
C LYS A 92 -19.24 -9.50 -2.20
N LEU A 93 -19.69 -9.44 -0.93
CA LEU A 93 -20.87 -8.67 -0.55
C LEU A 93 -20.68 -7.18 -0.83
N SER A 94 -19.54 -6.60 -0.42
CA SER A 94 -19.27 -5.18 -0.67
C SER A 94 -19.20 -4.86 -2.16
N ALA A 95 -18.62 -5.73 -2.99
CA ALA A 95 -18.62 -5.59 -4.45
C ALA A 95 -20.05 -5.64 -5.04
N MET A 96 -20.89 -6.57 -4.58
CA MET A 96 -22.29 -6.67 -5.02
C MET A 96 -23.09 -5.42 -4.65
N VAL A 97 -22.96 -4.94 -3.41
CA VAL A 97 -23.62 -3.71 -2.95
C VAL A 97 -23.14 -2.50 -3.74
N ALA A 98 -21.82 -2.39 -3.99
CA ALA A 98 -21.26 -1.30 -4.78
C ALA A 98 -21.79 -1.32 -6.22
N TRP A 99 -21.86 -2.49 -6.85
CA TRP A 99 -22.39 -2.64 -8.20
C TRP A 99 -23.87 -2.24 -8.31
N GLU A 100 -24.71 -2.68 -7.36
CA GLU A 100 -26.11 -2.27 -7.31
C GLU A 100 -26.26 -0.77 -7.02
N ALA A 101 -25.40 -0.20 -6.17
CA ALA A 101 -25.41 1.24 -5.91
C ALA A 101 -25.05 2.04 -7.17
N VAL A 102 -24.08 1.55 -7.96
CA VAL A 102 -23.72 2.15 -9.25
C VAL A 102 -24.90 2.10 -10.22
N LYS A 103 -25.59 0.97 -10.33
CA LYS A 103 -26.79 0.87 -11.19
C LYS A 103 -27.90 1.84 -10.76
N LEU A 104 -28.18 1.91 -9.46
CA LEU A 104 -29.19 2.82 -8.91
C LEU A 104 -28.81 4.29 -9.15
N CYS A 105 -27.54 4.64 -8.96
CA CYS A 105 -27.02 5.98 -9.27
C CYS A 105 -27.10 6.29 -10.77
N ALA A 106 -26.74 5.35 -11.64
CA ALA A 106 -26.76 5.55 -13.09
C ALA A 106 -28.16 5.83 -13.64
N ASN A 107 -29.18 5.23 -13.02
CA ASN A 107 -30.59 5.43 -13.38
C ASN A 107 -31.24 6.63 -12.67
N HIS A 108 -30.52 7.34 -11.80
CA HIS A 108 -31.07 8.46 -11.06
C HIS A 108 -31.32 9.66 -11.99
N GLU A 109 -32.50 10.31 -11.90
CA GLU A 109 -32.91 11.42 -12.76
C GLU A 109 -31.85 12.53 -12.86
N LYS A 110 -31.31 12.97 -11.71
CA LYS A 110 -30.20 13.95 -11.66
C LYS A 110 -28.97 13.54 -12.49
N VAL A 111 -28.63 12.25 -12.54
CA VAL A 111 -27.49 11.73 -13.31
C VAL A 111 -27.84 11.67 -14.79
N VAL A 112 -29.05 11.22 -15.12
CA VAL A 112 -29.57 11.25 -16.50
C VAL A 112 -29.62 12.70 -17.03
N ASP A 113 -30.04 13.66 -16.22
CA ASP A 113 -30.06 15.07 -16.55
C ASP A 113 -28.66 15.65 -16.72
N LEU A 114 -27.71 15.25 -15.87
CA LEU A 114 -26.30 15.62 -16.02
C LEU A 114 -25.75 15.07 -17.35
N GLY A 115 -26.03 13.80 -17.65
CA GLY A 115 -25.68 13.18 -18.92
C GLY A 115 -26.27 13.94 -20.10
N ARG A 116 -27.57 14.30 -20.04
CA ARG A 116 -28.23 15.13 -21.06
C ARG A 116 -27.61 16.51 -21.20
N ARG A 117 -27.15 17.16 -20.12
CA ARG A 117 -26.48 18.47 -20.15
C ARG A 117 -25.08 18.39 -20.76
N MET A 118 -24.34 17.32 -20.48
CA MET A 118 -22.98 17.13 -21.03
C MET A 118 -22.98 16.57 -22.45
N THR A 119 -24.07 15.98 -22.91
CA THR A 119 -24.19 15.48 -24.29
C THR A 119 -24.29 16.66 -25.26
N PRO A 120 -23.36 16.81 -26.23
CA PRO A 120 -23.43 17.90 -27.20
C PRO A 120 -24.71 17.78 -28.04
N HIS A 121 -25.25 18.93 -28.45
CA HIS A 121 -26.54 19.01 -29.15
C HIS A 121 -26.59 18.14 -30.43
N SER A 122 -25.45 17.91 -31.08
CA SER A 122 -25.31 17.06 -32.27
C SER A 122 -25.53 15.56 -32.02
N LEU A 123 -25.36 15.09 -30.77
CA LEU A 123 -25.44 13.66 -30.43
C LEU A 123 -26.72 13.29 -29.64
N ARG A 124 -27.58 14.28 -29.34
CA ARG A 124 -28.70 14.16 -28.40
C ARG A 124 -29.85 13.23 -28.84
N GLY A 125 -29.85 12.75 -30.08
CA GLY A 125 -30.83 11.78 -30.61
C GLY A 125 -30.26 10.42 -30.98
N ARG A 126 -28.93 10.23 -30.92
CA ARG A 126 -28.27 8.98 -31.36
C ARG A 126 -27.68 8.17 -30.22
N ILE A 127 -27.37 8.80 -29.09
CA ILE A 127 -26.66 8.17 -27.98
C ILE A 127 -27.49 8.36 -26.70
N SER A 128 -27.66 7.27 -25.95
CA SER A 128 -28.32 7.37 -24.65
C SER A 128 -27.46 8.18 -23.66
N PRO A 129 -28.07 8.96 -22.74
CA PRO A 129 -27.33 9.74 -21.75
C PRO A 129 -26.46 8.87 -20.81
N LEU A 130 -26.80 7.58 -20.69
CA LEU A 130 -26.04 6.62 -19.92
C LEU A 130 -24.79 6.16 -20.69
N GLN A 131 -24.87 6.00 -22.01
CA GLN A 131 -23.71 5.73 -22.87
C GLN A 131 -22.74 6.92 -22.93
N THR A 132 -23.22 8.17 -22.87
CA THR A 132 -22.33 9.34 -22.84
C THR A 132 -21.58 9.44 -21.52
N LEU A 133 -22.24 9.19 -20.39
CA LEU A 133 -21.58 9.07 -19.09
C LEU A 133 -20.60 7.89 -19.03
N ALA A 134 -20.98 6.73 -19.56
CA ALA A 134 -20.10 5.58 -19.65
C ALA A 134 -18.87 5.89 -20.51
N GLY A 135 -19.06 6.51 -21.67
CA GLY A 135 -17.97 6.96 -22.55
C GLY A 135 -17.05 7.96 -21.86
N LEU A 136 -17.60 8.95 -21.15
CA LEU A 136 -16.82 9.93 -20.38
C LEU A 136 -16.03 9.25 -19.26
N SER A 137 -16.64 8.33 -18.52
CA SER A 137 -15.96 7.56 -17.48
C SER A 137 -14.85 6.67 -18.04
N SER A 138 -15.07 6.04 -19.20
CA SER A 138 -14.07 5.24 -19.91
C SER A 138 -12.93 6.11 -20.43
N MET A 139 -13.22 7.32 -20.91
CA MET A 139 -12.21 8.28 -21.35
C MET A 139 -11.35 8.75 -20.17
N VAL A 140 -11.97 9.05 -19.02
CA VAL A 140 -11.24 9.39 -17.79
C VAL A 140 -10.38 8.22 -17.33
N LEU A 141 -10.91 6.99 -17.32
CA LEU A 141 -10.16 5.80 -16.93
C LEU A 141 -8.97 5.54 -17.87
N CYS A 142 -9.19 5.63 -19.19
CA CYS A 142 -8.13 5.52 -20.18
C CYS A 142 -7.07 6.61 -19.98
N GLY A 143 -7.50 7.85 -19.74
CA GLY A 143 -6.62 8.97 -19.39
C GLY A 143 -5.78 8.68 -18.15
N LEU A 144 -6.37 8.11 -17.09
CA LEU A 144 -5.65 7.70 -15.88
C LEU A 144 -4.66 6.57 -16.17
N VAL A 145 -5.02 5.57 -16.98
CA VAL A 145 -4.09 4.49 -17.36
C VAL A 145 -2.90 5.04 -18.16
N LEU A 146 -3.15 5.91 -19.13
CA LEU A 146 -2.10 6.58 -19.90
C LEU A 146 -1.22 7.45 -18.99
N LEU A 147 -1.81 8.24 -18.10
CA LEU A 147 -1.06 9.05 -17.13
C LEU A 147 -0.22 8.18 -16.20
N GLY A 148 -0.74 7.02 -15.79
CA GLY A 148 -0.04 6.03 -14.98
C GLY A 148 1.11 5.36 -15.72
N TYR A 149 0.96 5.13 -17.02
CA TYR A 149 2.04 4.66 -17.88
C TYR A 149 3.16 5.69 -18.01
N TRP A 150 2.81 6.96 -18.21
CA TRP A 150 3.78 8.05 -18.41
C TRP A 150 4.53 8.45 -17.13
N ILE A 151 3.79 8.66 -16.03
CA ILE A 151 4.36 9.13 -14.76
C ILE A 151 4.88 7.96 -13.91
N GLY A 152 4.35 6.76 -14.15
CA GLY A 152 4.58 5.57 -13.34
C GLY A 152 3.40 5.31 -12.39
N PHE A 153 2.89 4.07 -12.39
CA PHE A 153 1.69 3.67 -11.67
C PHE A 153 1.73 4.04 -10.18
N ASN A 154 2.87 3.81 -9.50
CA ASN A 154 3.01 4.16 -8.08
C ASN A 154 2.84 5.66 -7.81
N LYS A 155 3.38 6.52 -8.68
CA LYS A 155 3.22 7.98 -8.53
C LYS A 155 1.77 8.40 -8.76
N LEU A 156 1.10 7.79 -9.74
CA LEU A 156 -0.32 8.03 -9.97
C LEU A 156 -1.18 7.62 -8.76
N VAL A 157 -0.91 6.45 -8.17
CA VAL A 157 -1.62 6.00 -6.96
C VAL A 157 -1.39 6.98 -5.80
N VAL A 158 -0.16 7.44 -5.58
CA VAL A 158 0.15 8.45 -4.55
C VAL A 158 -0.58 9.76 -4.82
N ALA A 159 -0.56 10.27 -6.07
CA ALA A 159 -1.27 11.49 -6.45
C ALA A 159 -2.78 11.38 -6.24
N LEU A 160 -3.39 10.28 -6.69
CA LEU A 160 -4.82 10.02 -6.49
C LEU A 160 -5.16 9.89 -5.01
N SER A 161 -4.30 9.24 -4.20
CA SER A 161 -4.53 9.14 -2.76
C SER A 161 -4.51 10.52 -2.09
N LEU A 162 -3.59 11.40 -2.49
CA LEU A 162 -3.52 12.77 -1.98
C LEU A 162 -4.75 13.60 -2.40
N LEU A 163 -5.15 13.51 -3.67
CA LEU A 163 -6.35 14.18 -4.16
C LEU A 163 -7.61 13.68 -3.46
N SER A 164 -7.72 12.38 -3.22
CA SER A 164 -8.85 11.79 -2.49
C SER A 164 -8.90 12.26 -1.03
N LEU A 165 -7.74 12.37 -0.37
CA LEU A 165 -7.63 12.91 0.98
C LEU A 165 -8.10 14.37 1.02
N LEU A 166 -7.62 15.21 0.10
CA LEU A 166 -8.03 16.61 -0.01
C LEU A 166 -9.53 16.74 -0.35
N ALA A 167 -10.05 15.89 -1.23
CA ALA A 167 -11.47 15.85 -1.57
C ALA A 167 -12.33 15.46 -0.37
N VAL A 168 -11.92 14.48 0.44
CA VAL A 168 -12.64 14.09 1.66
C VAL A 168 -12.65 15.23 2.68
N ILE A 169 -11.50 15.84 2.95
CA ILE A 169 -11.36 16.97 3.89
C ILE A 169 -12.22 18.16 3.45
N SER A 170 -12.25 18.45 2.15
CA SER A 170 -12.99 19.59 1.58
C SER A 170 -14.46 19.29 1.29
N SER A 171 -14.88 18.02 1.28
CA SER A 171 -16.22 17.60 0.84
C SER A 171 -17.38 18.35 1.51
N PRO A 172 -17.35 18.69 2.82
CA PRO A 172 -18.47 19.41 3.44
C PRO A 172 -18.64 20.81 2.84
N ASP A 173 -17.54 21.49 2.54
CA ASP A 173 -17.56 22.86 2.02
C ASP A 173 -18.01 22.87 0.53
N TRP A 174 -17.62 21.85 -0.25
CA TRP A 174 -18.12 21.65 -1.61
C TRP A 174 -19.62 21.36 -1.66
N MET A 175 -20.11 20.47 -0.79
CA MET A 175 -21.53 20.14 -0.72
C MET A 175 -22.37 21.35 -0.33
N GLU A 176 -21.92 22.12 0.66
CA GLU A 176 -22.63 23.33 1.09
C GLU A 176 -22.60 24.41 0.01
N GLY A 177 -21.43 24.60 -0.64
CA GLY A 177 -21.28 25.52 -1.76
C GLY A 177 -22.21 25.19 -2.93
N TRP A 178 -22.32 23.91 -3.29
CA TRP A 178 -23.20 23.44 -4.35
C TRP A 178 -24.69 23.64 -4.00
N ARG A 179 -25.09 23.29 -2.77
CA ARG A 179 -26.47 23.48 -2.30
C ARG A 179 -26.89 24.95 -2.34
N GLN A 180 -25.96 25.85 -2.03
CA GLN A 180 -26.20 27.30 -2.02
C GLN A 180 -26.04 27.95 -3.41
N GLY A 181 -25.71 27.19 -4.45
CA GLY A 181 -25.50 27.73 -5.80
C GLY A 181 -24.37 28.75 -5.89
N LYS A 182 -23.39 28.68 -4.99
CA LYS A 182 -22.26 29.62 -4.96
C LYS A 182 -21.34 29.41 -6.17
N PRO A 183 -20.73 30.47 -6.72
CA PRO A 183 -19.74 30.32 -7.77
C PRO A 183 -18.52 29.52 -7.27
N PHE A 184 -17.96 28.70 -8.15
CA PHE A 184 -16.86 27.77 -7.85
C PHE A 184 -15.67 28.44 -7.16
N GLN A 185 -15.30 29.65 -7.58
CA GLN A 185 -14.17 30.38 -7.01
C GLN A 185 -14.35 30.70 -5.52
N LEU A 186 -15.57 31.08 -5.11
CA LEU A 186 -15.87 31.35 -3.70
C LEU A 186 -15.84 30.07 -2.86
N VAL A 187 -16.36 28.96 -3.40
CA VAL A 187 -16.31 27.65 -2.74
C VAL A 187 -14.85 27.21 -2.55
N LEU A 188 -14.01 27.37 -3.57
CA LEU A 188 -12.59 27.02 -3.50
C LEU A 188 -11.84 27.89 -2.48
N MET A 189 -12.06 29.21 -2.47
CA MET A 189 -11.43 30.10 -1.48
C MET A 189 -11.87 29.75 -0.05
N GLN A 190 -13.16 29.50 0.16
CA GLN A 190 -13.69 29.11 1.47
C GLN A 190 -13.12 27.76 1.92
N THR A 191 -13.03 26.80 1.01
CA THR A 191 -12.42 25.49 1.24
C THR A 191 -10.95 25.63 1.66
N MET A 192 -10.16 26.42 0.93
CA MET A 192 -8.73 26.63 1.24
C MET A 192 -8.54 27.30 2.60
N LYS A 193 -9.42 28.27 2.95
CA LYS A 193 -9.39 28.94 4.26
C LYS A 193 -9.74 28.00 5.40
N ASN A 194 -10.69 27.09 5.19
CA ASN A 194 -11.19 26.16 6.20
C ASN A 194 -10.43 24.84 6.28
N LEU A 195 -9.58 24.54 5.29
CA LEU A 195 -8.91 23.25 5.13
C LEU A 195 -8.16 22.80 6.40
N SER A 196 -7.44 23.71 7.06
CA SER A 196 -6.68 23.41 8.27
C SER A 196 -7.57 23.04 9.46
N THR A 197 -8.71 23.74 9.61
CA THR A 197 -9.72 23.45 10.63
C THR A 197 -10.39 22.11 10.38
N ARG A 198 -10.77 21.82 9.13
CA ARG A 198 -11.35 20.51 8.74
C ARG A 198 -10.38 19.36 8.96
N TRP A 199 -9.11 19.56 8.60
CA TRP A 199 -8.06 18.58 8.85
C TRP A 199 -7.88 18.31 10.34
N LYS A 200 -7.90 19.36 11.18
CA LYS A 200 -7.90 19.21 12.63
C LYS A 200 -9.11 18.39 13.11
N GLU A 201 -10.32 18.71 12.66
CA GLU A 201 -11.54 17.99 13.03
C GLU A 201 -11.41 16.49 12.72
N MET A 202 -10.92 16.13 11.52
CA MET A 202 -10.65 14.73 11.17
C MET A 202 -9.60 14.08 12.07
N LEU A 203 -8.49 14.78 12.37
CA LEU A 203 -7.45 14.24 13.25
C LEU A 203 -7.96 14.04 14.68
N VAL A 204 -8.75 14.97 15.21
CA VAL A 204 -9.36 14.86 16.54
C VAL A 204 -10.34 13.70 16.57
N GLN A 205 -11.18 13.55 15.53
CA GLN A 205 -12.12 12.44 15.41
C GLN A 205 -11.41 11.07 15.33
N ALA A 206 -10.31 11.00 14.58
CA ALA A 206 -9.55 9.75 14.41
C ALA A 206 -8.70 9.38 15.64
N THR A 207 -8.14 10.37 16.34
CA THR A 207 -7.20 10.14 17.44
C THR A 207 -7.82 10.26 18.83
N GLY A 208 -9.00 10.86 18.95
CA GLY A 208 -9.65 11.18 20.21
C GLY A 208 -8.93 12.23 21.06
N ARG A 209 -7.91 12.91 20.52
CA ARG A 209 -7.09 13.90 21.24
C ARG A 209 -7.29 15.30 20.68
N ASN A 210 -7.35 16.29 21.57
CA ASN A 210 -7.35 17.69 21.17
C ASN A 210 -5.99 18.09 20.60
N ILE A 211 -5.98 18.52 19.34
CA ILE A 211 -4.78 18.96 18.61
C ILE A 211 -4.89 20.47 18.36
N SER A 212 -3.79 21.20 18.49
CA SER A 212 -3.78 22.65 18.20
C SER A 212 -3.90 22.92 16.69
N ASN A 213 -4.47 24.06 16.30
CA ASN A 213 -4.62 24.42 14.88
C ASN A 213 -3.26 24.47 14.16
N GLY A 214 -2.21 24.96 14.84
CA GLY A 214 -0.84 25.01 14.29
C GLY A 214 -0.22 23.62 14.09
N MET A 215 -0.50 22.66 14.97
CA MET A 215 -0.04 21.28 14.77
C MET A 215 -0.77 20.61 13.61
N ALA A 216 -2.09 20.82 13.50
CA ALA A 216 -2.88 20.30 12.40
C ALA A 216 -2.38 20.86 11.06
N SER A 217 -2.25 22.19 10.92
CA SER A 217 -1.72 22.79 9.69
C SER A 217 -0.29 22.33 9.39
N GLY A 218 0.59 22.27 10.39
CA GLY A 218 1.95 21.76 10.23
C GLY A 218 1.99 20.32 9.73
N SER A 219 1.14 19.44 10.26
CA SER A 219 1.04 18.05 9.80
C SER A 219 0.52 17.94 8.36
N LEU A 220 -0.46 18.76 7.97
CA LEU A 220 -0.97 18.80 6.60
C LEU A 220 0.13 19.23 5.63
N VAL A 221 0.84 20.33 5.95
CA VAL A 221 1.94 20.83 5.13
C VAL A 221 3.05 19.78 5.01
N LEU A 222 3.38 19.09 6.09
CA LEU A 222 4.40 18.04 6.07
C LEU A 222 3.98 16.85 5.18
N ILE A 223 2.72 16.43 5.22
CA ILE A 223 2.18 15.40 4.32
C ILE A 223 2.20 15.87 2.86
N MET A 224 1.83 17.13 2.60
CA MET A 224 1.85 17.72 1.25
C MET A 224 3.28 17.79 0.70
N LEU A 225 4.24 18.26 1.49
CA LEU A 225 5.65 18.33 1.08
C LEU A 225 6.24 16.93 0.86
N TRP A 226 5.89 15.98 1.72
CA TRP A 226 6.34 14.59 1.58
C TRP A 226 5.79 13.96 0.30
N THR A 227 4.49 14.06 0.07
CA THR A 227 3.84 13.49 -1.11
C THR A 227 4.33 14.18 -2.39
N ALA A 228 4.51 15.51 -2.38
CA ALA A 228 5.14 16.24 -3.47
C ALA A 228 6.56 15.71 -3.74
N LYS A 229 7.36 15.47 -2.70
CA LYS A 229 8.69 14.87 -2.86
C LYS A 229 8.62 13.47 -3.47
N LEU A 230 7.72 12.60 -3.02
CA LEU A 230 7.53 11.27 -3.61
C LEU A 230 7.14 11.33 -5.10
N LEU A 231 6.33 12.32 -5.48
CA LEU A 231 5.92 12.52 -6.87
C LEU A 231 7.07 13.03 -7.75
N ILE A 232 7.91 13.92 -7.22
CA ILE A 232 9.06 14.47 -7.95
C ILE A 232 10.20 13.46 -8.06
N THR A 233 10.46 12.68 -7.01
CA THR A 233 11.61 11.77 -6.96
C THR A 233 11.49 10.73 -8.09
N PRO A 234 12.46 10.64 -9.02
CA PRO A 234 12.40 9.62 -10.07
C PRO A 234 12.44 8.24 -9.41
N VAL A 235 11.53 7.36 -9.84
CA VAL A 235 11.63 5.94 -9.43
C VAL A 235 12.91 5.44 -10.05
N ALA A 236 13.89 5.06 -9.22
CA ALA A 236 15.09 4.40 -9.70
C ALA A 236 14.62 3.20 -10.51
N ARG A 237 14.79 3.27 -11.85
CA ARG A 237 14.58 2.10 -12.68
C ARG A 237 15.58 1.10 -12.13
N ARG A 238 15.06 0.01 -11.57
CA ARG A 238 15.87 -1.15 -11.25
C ARG A 238 16.41 -1.54 -12.61
N GLU A 239 17.63 -1.13 -12.92
CA GLU A 239 18.36 -1.71 -14.02
C GLU A 239 18.32 -3.19 -13.71
N VAL A 240 17.52 -3.91 -14.49
CA VAL A 240 17.68 -5.34 -14.61
C VAL A 240 19.11 -5.41 -15.08
N MET A 241 20.00 -5.72 -14.13
CA MET A 241 21.38 -6.05 -14.41
C MET A 241 21.22 -7.15 -15.45
N MET A 242 21.33 -6.79 -16.73
CA MET A 242 21.33 -7.80 -17.76
C MET A 242 22.44 -8.73 -17.30
N PRO A 243 22.19 -10.06 -17.23
CA PRO A 243 23.26 -10.98 -16.96
C PRO A 243 24.37 -10.53 -17.90
N HIS A 244 25.49 -10.06 -17.34
CA HIS A 244 26.69 -9.84 -18.12
C HIS A 244 26.78 -11.04 -19.04
N PRO A 245 26.95 -10.87 -20.37
CA PRO A 245 27.15 -12.01 -21.23
C PRO A 245 28.19 -12.85 -20.52
N ALA A 246 27.75 -14.04 -20.07
CA ALA A 246 28.66 -14.97 -19.43
C ALA A 246 29.83 -15.01 -20.40
N MET A 247 31.02 -14.65 -19.92
CA MET A 247 32.23 -14.93 -20.67
C MET A 247 32.04 -16.34 -21.23
N PRO A 248 32.31 -16.57 -22.53
CA PRO A 248 31.99 -17.83 -23.19
C PRO A 248 32.41 -18.93 -22.24
N ALA A 249 31.42 -19.72 -21.80
CA ALA A 249 31.62 -20.78 -20.85
C ALA A 249 32.86 -21.53 -21.34
N GLN A 250 33.95 -21.44 -20.57
CA GLN A 250 35.12 -22.26 -20.83
C GLN A 250 34.59 -23.69 -20.80
N GLN A 251 34.47 -24.28 -22.00
CA GLN A 251 34.34 -25.71 -22.17
C GLN A 251 35.61 -26.30 -21.55
N GLY A 252 35.57 -26.66 -20.27
CA GLY A 252 36.81 -27.05 -19.61
C GLY A 252 36.77 -27.31 -18.11
N GLN A 253 35.64 -27.65 -17.51
CA GLN A 253 35.68 -28.42 -16.25
C GLN A 253 34.84 -29.67 -16.43
N LYS A 254 35.46 -30.65 -17.09
CA LYS A 254 34.90 -31.99 -17.29
C LYS A 254 35.07 -32.88 -16.05
N TYR A 255 35.82 -32.42 -15.05
CA TYR A 255 36.11 -33.17 -13.83
C TYR A 255 35.73 -32.36 -12.60
N ASP A 256 34.99 -33.00 -11.71
CA ASP A 256 34.63 -32.46 -10.40
C ASP A 256 35.88 -32.40 -9.49
N LEU A 257 35.98 -31.38 -8.64
CA LEU A 257 37.14 -31.18 -7.75
C LEU A 257 37.36 -32.37 -6.82
N ASP A 258 36.27 -33.01 -6.39
CA ASP A 258 36.29 -34.21 -5.55
C ASP A 258 36.94 -35.40 -6.27
N PHE A 259 36.78 -35.51 -7.59
CA PHE A 259 37.38 -36.59 -8.39
C PHE A 259 38.90 -36.42 -8.49
N ILE A 260 39.36 -35.19 -8.74
CA ILE A 260 40.78 -34.83 -8.78
C ILE A 260 41.44 -35.08 -7.41
N TYR A 261 40.77 -34.68 -6.33
CA TYR A 261 41.29 -34.89 -4.98
C TYR A 261 41.40 -36.37 -4.61
N LYS A 262 40.40 -37.18 -5.02
CA LYS A 262 40.39 -38.62 -4.78
C LYS A 262 41.53 -39.33 -5.53
N LEU A 263 41.79 -38.95 -6.78
CA LEU A 263 42.92 -39.47 -7.55
C LEU A 263 44.27 -39.18 -6.87
N GLY A 264 44.49 -37.95 -6.43
CA GLY A 264 45.71 -37.59 -5.71
C GLY A 264 45.87 -38.32 -4.37
N TYR A 265 44.76 -38.61 -3.68
CA TYR A 265 44.76 -39.40 -2.46
C TYR A 265 45.10 -40.88 -2.71
N ASP A 266 44.56 -41.46 -3.78
CA ASP A 266 44.82 -42.86 -4.16
C ASP A 266 46.27 -43.04 -4.68
N ASP A 267 46.84 -42.04 -5.36
CA ASP A 267 48.27 -42.00 -5.72
C ASP A 267 49.16 -42.02 -4.47
N GLY A 268 48.87 -41.16 -3.50
CA GLY A 268 49.60 -41.13 -2.22
C GLY A 268 49.49 -42.44 -1.43
N LYS A 269 48.34 -43.13 -1.52
CA LYS A 269 48.12 -44.41 -0.86
C LYS A 269 48.85 -45.57 -1.55
N SER A 270 49.03 -45.49 -2.87
CA SER A 270 49.76 -46.49 -3.65
C SER A 270 51.28 -46.26 -3.69
N GLY A 271 51.76 -45.15 -3.11
CA GLY A 271 53.17 -44.77 -3.11
C GLY A 271 53.65 -44.21 -4.45
N ALA A 272 52.72 -43.83 -5.33
CA ALA A 272 53.02 -43.14 -6.58
C ALA A 272 53.14 -41.63 -6.36
N ASP A 273 53.83 -40.94 -7.27
CA ASP A 273 53.96 -39.49 -7.22
C ASP A 273 52.58 -38.81 -7.40
N PHE A 274 52.34 -37.75 -6.63
CA PHE A 274 51.08 -37.03 -6.65
C PHE A 274 50.78 -36.49 -8.05
N GLY A 275 49.65 -36.92 -8.62
CA GLY A 275 49.20 -36.48 -9.94
C GLY A 275 49.62 -37.39 -11.09
N SER A 276 50.26 -38.53 -10.80
CA SER A 276 50.58 -39.55 -11.80
C SER A 276 49.33 -40.17 -12.44
N SER A 277 48.21 -40.22 -11.71
CA SER A 277 46.93 -40.71 -12.23
C SER A 277 46.01 -39.62 -12.77
N LEU A 278 46.44 -38.35 -12.79
CA LEU A 278 45.63 -37.27 -13.34
C LEU A 278 45.58 -37.36 -14.87
N PRO A 279 44.40 -37.18 -15.50
CA PRO A 279 44.31 -37.16 -16.94
C PRO A 279 45.09 -35.95 -17.52
N GLU A 280 45.76 -36.19 -18.66
CA GLU A 280 46.74 -35.25 -19.24
C GLU A 280 46.16 -33.85 -19.53
N ASP A 281 44.84 -33.77 -19.76
CA ASP A 281 44.10 -32.52 -19.97
C ASP A 281 44.09 -31.60 -18.73
N VAL A 282 44.10 -32.17 -17.52
CA VAL A 282 44.20 -31.40 -16.27
C VAL A 282 45.63 -30.89 -16.05
N VAL A 283 46.63 -31.71 -16.39
CA VAL A 283 48.05 -31.37 -16.22
C VAL A 283 48.48 -30.25 -17.19
N LEU A 284 47.95 -30.24 -18.41
CA LEU A 284 48.23 -29.22 -19.43
C LEU A 284 47.67 -27.84 -19.05
N THR A 285 46.59 -27.78 -18.27
CA THR A 285 45.98 -26.53 -17.82
C THR A 285 46.78 -25.85 -16.69
N GLY A 286 47.61 -26.61 -15.98
CA GLY A 286 48.47 -26.11 -14.89
C GLY A 286 49.89 -25.70 -15.33
N ASN A 287 50.29 -25.95 -16.58
CA ASN A 287 51.64 -25.67 -17.06
C ASN A 287 51.69 -24.32 -17.80
N PRO A 288 52.21 -23.24 -17.19
CA PRO A 288 52.22 -21.89 -17.82
C PRO A 288 53.07 -21.84 -19.10
N THR A 289 53.96 -22.81 -19.29
CA THR A 289 54.89 -22.86 -20.44
C THR A 289 54.27 -23.34 -21.74
N ARG A 290 53.09 -23.98 -21.73
CA ARG A 290 52.41 -24.45 -22.95
C ARG A 290 51.14 -23.67 -23.34
N MET A 291 50.65 -22.78 -22.48
CA MET A 291 49.54 -21.89 -22.84
C MET A 291 49.91 -20.83 -23.90
N HIS A 292 51.20 -20.67 -24.23
CA HIS A 292 51.65 -19.75 -25.27
C HIS A 292 51.49 -20.26 -26.71
N GLU A 293 51.23 -21.55 -26.94
CA GLU A 293 51.26 -22.12 -28.29
C GLU A 293 49.87 -22.37 -28.92
N MET A 294 48.79 -22.20 -28.14
CA MET A 294 47.41 -22.32 -28.60
C MET A 294 46.57 -21.08 -28.23
N GLN A 295 47.08 -19.89 -28.57
CA GLN A 295 46.22 -18.72 -28.71
C GLN A 295 45.88 -18.52 -30.20
N PRO A 296 44.61 -18.47 -30.59
CA PRO A 296 44.26 -17.94 -31.90
C PRO A 296 44.77 -16.50 -31.96
N ARG A 297 45.49 -16.15 -33.03
CA ARG A 297 45.87 -14.78 -33.37
C ARG A 297 44.63 -13.88 -33.31
N LEU A 298 44.44 -13.22 -32.17
CA LEU A 298 43.63 -12.03 -32.02
C LEU A 298 44.60 -10.86 -32.18
N ASP A 299 44.31 -10.00 -33.14
CA ASP A 299 45.08 -8.81 -33.47
C ASP A 299 45.40 -7.99 -32.22
N ASP A 300 46.69 -7.89 -31.94
CA ASP A 300 47.31 -7.34 -30.75
C ASP A 300 47.47 -5.81 -30.86
N SER A 301 46.36 -5.08 -30.87
CA SER A 301 46.42 -3.60 -30.95
C SER A 301 45.36 -2.81 -30.17
N SER A 302 44.59 -3.40 -29.26
CA SER A 302 43.63 -2.58 -28.48
C SER A 302 43.19 -3.08 -27.09
N LEU A 303 43.88 -4.04 -26.46
CA LEU A 303 43.64 -4.32 -25.04
C LEU A 303 44.66 -3.57 -24.17
N ASP A 304 44.39 -2.28 -23.98
CA ASP A 304 44.98 -1.46 -22.93
C ASP A 304 44.57 -2.02 -21.57
N TRP A 305 45.47 -2.77 -20.93
CA TRP A 305 45.32 -3.21 -19.54
C TRP A 305 45.41 -2.05 -18.53
N GLU A 306 45.72 -0.82 -18.99
CA GLU A 306 45.70 0.40 -18.18
C GLU A 306 44.27 0.93 -17.90
N ASP A 307 43.25 0.50 -18.64
CA ASP A 307 41.86 0.95 -18.45
C ASP A 307 41.06 0.12 -17.44
N TYR A 308 41.67 -0.93 -16.85
CA TYR A 308 41.07 -1.66 -15.73
C TYR A 308 41.30 -0.92 -14.41
N ASN A 309 40.87 0.33 -14.34
CA ASN A 309 40.70 1.03 -13.08
C ASN A 309 39.37 0.51 -12.49
N PRO A 310 39.37 -0.31 -11.41
CA PRO A 310 38.12 -0.72 -10.79
C PRO A 310 37.40 0.56 -10.40
N THR A 311 36.28 0.85 -11.07
CA THR A 311 35.49 2.05 -10.79
C THR A 311 35.27 2.09 -9.26
N PRO A 312 35.73 3.15 -8.58
CA PRO A 312 35.63 3.20 -7.12
C PRO A 312 34.18 2.93 -6.75
N PRO A 313 33.91 2.07 -5.75
CA PRO A 313 32.54 1.68 -5.41
C PRO A 313 31.71 2.95 -5.32
N LEU A 314 30.74 3.08 -6.22
CA LEU A 314 29.86 4.24 -6.30
C LEU A 314 29.40 4.55 -4.88
N LYS A 315 29.93 5.65 -4.30
CA LYS A 315 29.58 6.04 -2.93
C LYS A 315 28.05 6.01 -2.87
N PRO A 316 27.45 5.19 -2.00
CA PRO A 316 26.00 5.02 -1.98
C PRO A 316 25.41 6.41 -1.83
N ARG A 317 24.78 6.92 -2.90
CA ARG A 317 24.16 8.24 -2.86
C ARG A 317 23.15 8.18 -1.71
N PRO A 318 23.23 9.10 -0.74
CA PRO A 318 22.32 9.12 0.40
C PRO A 318 20.94 9.56 -0.10
N SER A 319 20.23 8.62 -0.72
CA SER A 319 18.79 8.75 -0.92
C SER A 319 18.14 8.60 0.44
N LEU A 320 17.10 9.41 0.68
CA LEU A 320 16.27 9.32 1.87
C LEU A 320 15.43 8.02 1.79
N GLY A 321 16.11 6.89 1.96
CA GLY A 321 15.54 5.56 1.81
C GLY A 321 14.68 5.17 3.01
N MET A 322 13.99 4.04 2.88
CA MET A 322 13.12 3.45 3.90
C MET A 322 13.80 3.35 5.28
N GLY A 323 15.12 3.10 5.32
CA GLY A 323 15.88 3.04 6.57
C GLY A 323 15.99 4.38 7.30
N THR A 324 16.04 5.51 6.59
CA THR A 324 16.01 6.85 7.19
C THR A 324 14.62 7.16 7.74
N LEU A 325 13.56 6.68 7.08
CA LEU A 325 12.18 6.82 7.57
C LEU A 325 11.92 6.02 8.85
N LEU A 326 12.34 4.76 8.87
CA LEU A 326 12.32 3.92 10.07
C LEU A 326 13.10 4.56 11.21
N SER A 327 14.24 5.19 10.90
CA SER A 327 15.06 5.90 11.88
C SER A 327 14.34 7.15 12.41
N MET A 328 13.69 7.95 11.56
CA MET A 328 12.87 9.07 12.02
C MET A 328 11.68 8.62 12.86
N PHE A 329 11.01 7.54 12.49
CA PHE A 329 9.89 7.00 13.26
C PHE A 329 10.34 6.47 14.62
N ALA A 330 11.48 5.77 14.67
CA ALA A 330 12.10 5.35 15.92
C ALA A 330 12.46 6.55 16.79
N LEU A 331 13.11 7.57 16.24
CA LEU A 331 13.42 8.82 16.97
C LEU A 331 12.17 9.53 17.46
N PHE A 332 11.10 9.58 16.67
CA PHE A 332 9.84 10.18 17.09
C PHE A 332 9.22 9.40 18.25
N ARG A 333 9.18 8.07 18.15
CA ARG A 333 8.63 7.20 19.20
C ARG A 333 9.41 7.33 20.50
N PHE A 334 10.73 7.15 20.45
CA PHE A 334 11.60 7.21 21.63
C PHE A 334 11.76 8.63 22.16
N GLY A 335 11.87 9.62 21.26
CA GLY A 335 11.93 11.03 21.61
C GLY A 335 10.66 11.46 22.34
N LYS A 336 9.48 11.02 21.89
CA LYS A 336 8.21 11.24 22.60
C LYS A 336 8.23 10.63 24.00
N GLU A 337 8.67 9.39 24.16
CA GLU A 337 8.81 8.76 25.49
C GLU A 337 9.77 9.55 26.41
N LEU A 338 10.81 10.15 25.84
CA LEU A 338 11.77 10.97 26.57
C LEU A 338 11.18 12.30 27.06
N ILE A 339 10.42 12.98 26.19
CA ILE A 339 9.92 14.36 26.45
C ILE A 339 8.49 14.42 26.95
N THR A 340 7.76 13.32 27.05
CA THR A 340 6.37 13.31 27.55
C THR A 340 6.18 12.49 28.81
N TYR A 341 5.39 13.01 29.75
CA TYR A 341 4.87 12.24 30.87
C TYR A 341 3.89 11.15 30.37
N PRO A 342 3.63 10.10 31.18
CA PRO A 342 2.55 9.15 30.91
C PRO A 342 1.20 9.83 30.64
N ASP A 343 0.98 10.98 31.27
CA ASP A 343 -0.21 11.82 31.13
C ASP A 343 -0.22 12.70 29.87
N GLY A 344 0.80 12.58 29.01
CA GLY A 344 0.91 13.30 27.74
C GLY A 344 1.38 14.75 27.83
N ARG A 345 1.71 15.26 29.04
CA ARG A 345 2.30 16.59 29.23
C ARG A 345 3.77 16.60 28.79
N VAL A 346 4.20 17.68 28.14
CA VAL A 346 5.59 17.83 27.69
C VAL A 346 6.47 18.27 28.86
N ILE A 347 7.54 17.52 29.10
CA ILE A 347 8.60 17.83 30.07
C ILE A 347 9.46 18.95 29.49
N ARG A 348 9.59 20.06 30.22
CA ARG A 348 10.48 21.17 29.83
C ARG A 348 11.80 21.17 30.61
N ASP A 349 11.89 20.40 31.70
CA ASP A 349 13.07 20.39 32.56
C ASP A 349 14.19 19.51 31.98
N PRO A 350 15.34 20.09 31.60
CA PRO A 350 16.41 19.36 30.93
C PRO A 350 17.02 18.28 31.83
N ASN A 351 17.06 18.51 33.14
CA ASN A 351 17.58 17.54 34.12
C ASN A 351 16.75 16.26 34.15
N LEU A 352 15.43 16.37 33.99
CA LEU A 352 14.52 15.22 34.01
C LEU A 352 14.60 14.42 32.70
N ILE A 353 14.88 15.10 31.58
CA ILE A 353 15.16 14.46 30.29
C ILE A 353 16.46 13.65 30.36
N LEU A 354 17.52 14.23 30.93
CA LEU A 354 18.81 13.54 31.13
C LEU A 354 18.68 12.34 32.07
N LEU A 355 17.92 12.48 33.16
CA LEU A 355 17.67 11.38 34.10
C LEU A 355 16.92 10.23 33.42
N ARG A 356 15.93 10.53 32.58
CA ARG A 356 15.21 9.53 31.79
C ARG A 356 16.09 8.86 30.75
N LEU A 357 16.91 9.64 30.05
CA LEU A 357 17.88 9.12 29.09
C LEU A 357 18.86 8.16 29.76
N LYS A 358 19.34 8.50 30.97
CA LYS A 358 20.23 7.64 31.76
C LYS A 358 19.55 6.37 32.29
N SER A 359 18.24 6.43 32.52
CA SER A 359 17.44 5.29 32.98
C SER A 359 16.96 4.35 31.86
N MET A 360 17.19 4.69 30.58
CA MET A 360 16.78 3.84 29.46
C MET A 360 17.66 2.59 29.32
N GLU A 361 17.04 1.51 28.86
CA GLU A 361 17.75 0.27 28.54
C GLU A 361 18.86 0.52 27.49
N PRO A 362 20.06 -0.06 27.64
CA PRO A 362 21.21 0.23 26.75
C PRO A 362 20.94 0.00 25.27
N TRP A 363 20.13 -1.00 24.92
CA TRP A 363 19.79 -1.29 23.52
C TRP A 363 18.90 -0.19 22.90
N ARG A 364 18.02 0.46 23.68
CA ARG A 364 17.19 1.58 23.21
C ARG A 364 18.04 2.80 22.95
N LEU A 365 19.00 3.07 23.84
CA LEU A 365 20.00 4.12 23.64
C LEU A 365 20.79 3.87 22.35
N GLY A 366 21.25 2.64 22.12
CA GLY A 366 21.94 2.26 20.88
C GLY A 366 21.10 2.53 19.63
N LEU A 367 19.81 2.19 19.64
CA LEU A 367 18.90 2.49 18.54
C LEU A 367 18.66 3.98 18.33
N ILE A 368 18.53 4.77 19.40
CA ILE A 368 18.39 6.22 19.33
C ILE A 368 19.64 6.84 18.71
N PHE A 369 20.84 6.45 19.15
CA PHE A 369 22.09 6.95 18.58
C PHE A 369 22.28 6.56 17.10
N MET A 370 22.02 5.31 16.75
CA MET A 370 22.08 4.83 15.36
C MET A 370 21.08 5.58 14.45
N SER A 371 19.85 5.75 14.91
CA SER A 371 18.82 6.46 14.16
C SER A 371 19.13 7.95 14.03
N LEU A 372 19.64 8.59 15.09
CA LEU A 372 20.10 9.97 15.07
C LEU A 372 21.27 10.17 14.12
N TYR A 373 22.30 9.31 14.20
CA TYR A 373 23.45 9.33 13.30
C TYR A 373 23.01 9.22 11.83
N ARG A 374 22.09 8.30 11.53
CA ARG A 374 21.58 8.11 10.17
C ARG A 374 20.77 9.30 9.67
N VAL A 375 19.95 9.92 10.53
CA VAL A 375 19.16 11.10 10.18
C VAL A 375 20.05 12.33 9.99
N ILE A 376 21.02 12.56 10.88
CA ILE A 376 21.99 13.65 10.76
C ILE A 376 22.88 13.44 9.53
N GLY A 377 23.33 12.22 9.27
CA GLY A 377 24.11 11.88 8.07
C GLY A 377 23.31 12.12 6.78
N ALA A 378 22.03 11.77 6.77
CA ALA A 378 21.14 12.07 5.65
C ALA A 378 20.92 13.59 5.48
N LEU A 379 20.73 14.33 6.58
CA LEU A 379 20.56 15.80 6.57
C LEU A 379 21.83 16.53 6.14
N SER A 380 23.00 16.14 6.62
CA SER A 380 24.27 16.75 6.26
C SER A 380 24.64 16.49 4.79
N SER A 381 24.28 15.31 4.27
CA SER A 381 24.39 15.01 2.85
C SER A 381 23.37 15.71 1.97
N PHE A 382 22.30 16.25 2.55
CA PHE A 382 21.28 17.04 1.84
C PHE A 382 21.64 18.54 1.79
N LEU A 383 22.50 18.99 2.71
CA LEU A 383 22.99 20.37 2.80
C LEU A 383 24.29 20.61 2.01
N ARG A 384 25.01 19.55 1.64
CA ARG A 384 26.10 19.59 0.65
C ARG A 384 25.55 19.26 -0.72
#